data_AF-A0YRF8-F1
#
_entry.id   AF-A0YRF8-F1
#
_cell.length_a   1.000
_cell.length_b   1.000
_cell.length_c   1.000
_cell.angle_alpha   90.00
_cell.angle_beta   90.00
_cell.angle_gamma   90.00
#
_symmetry.space_group_name_H-M   'P 1'
#
loop_
_entity.id
_entity.type
_entity.pdbx_description
1 polymer ?
#
loop_
_entity_poly.entity_id
_entity_poly.type
_entity_poly.pdbx_seq_one_letter_code
_entity_poly.pdbx_strand_id
1 'polypeptide(L)'
;MLEFNGESDHVHLLIDYKPDQSLSTLIGNLKTVSSRLIRQEFPGLASKYFYDKPCFWTGSYFVASCGGVTVEQLKKYVEQQATPEN
;
A
#
# COMPACT_ATOMS: atom_id res chain seq x y z
N MET A 1 4.73 3.49 5.34
CA MET A 1 5.17 2.98 4.02
C MET A 1 6.65 2.69 4.15
N LEU A 2 7.08 1.47 3.82
CA LEU A 2 8.46 1.03 3.99
C LEU A 2 9.22 1.13 2.66
N GLU A 3 8.61 0.66 1.57
CA GLU A 3 9.19 0.75 0.22
C GLU A 3 8.11 1.02 -0.83
N PHE A 4 8.52 1.68 -1.91
CA PHE A 4 7.71 1.97 -3.09
C PHE A 4 8.53 1.77 -4.35
N ASN A 5 8.09 0.88 -5.22
CA ASN A 5 8.67 0.67 -6.54
C ASN A 5 7.55 0.39 -7.54
N GLY A 6 7.87 0.30 -8.82
CA GLY A 6 6.89 -0.03 -9.85
C GLY A 6 7.49 -0.07 -11.23
N GLU A 7 6.72 -0.65 -12.14
CA GLU A 7 6.98 -0.68 -13.57
C GLU A 7 5.99 0.25 -14.29
N SER A 8 6.08 0.31 -15.61
CA SER A 8 5.19 1.16 -16.42
C SER A 8 3.69 0.83 -16.28
N ASP A 9 3.34 -0.37 -15.82
CA ASP A 9 1.97 -0.90 -15.79
C ASP A 9 1.49 -1.37 -14.40
N HIS A 10 2.36 -1.40 -13.37
CA HIS A 10 2.00 -1.79 -12.01
C HIS A 10 2.93 -1.20 -10.94
N VAL A 11 2.48 -1.17 -9.68
CA VAL A 11 3.26 -0.69 -8.54
C VAL A 11 3.39 -1.76 -7.45
N HIS A 12 4.53 -1.76 -6.78
CA HIS A 12 4.87 -2.60 -5.63
C HIS A 12 4.95 -1.74 -4.38
N LEU A 13 4.23 -2.14 -3.34
CA LEU A 13 4.13 -1.43 -2.07
C LEU A 13 4.55 -2.37 -0.94
N LEU A 14 5.63 -2.03 -0.22
CA LEU A 14 5.92 -2.65 1.07
C LEU A 14 5.40 -1.73 2.17
N ILE A 15 4.41 -2.20 2.93
CA ILE A 15 3.74 -1.42 3.95
C ILE A 15 3.71 -2.17 5.26
N ASP A 16 4.01 -1.44 6.33
CA ASP A 16 3.56 -1.79 7.67
C ASP A 16 2.21 -1.13 7.91
N TYR A 17 1.24 -1.88 8.43
CA TYR A 17 -0.13 -1.41 8.63
C TYR A 17 -0.72 -2.03 9.90
N LYS A 18 -1.68 -1.34 10.50
CA LYS A 18 -2.28 -1.81 11.76
C LYS A 18 -3.15 -3.04 11.52
N PRO A 19 -3.01 -4.12 12.33
CA PRO A 19 -3.78 -5.35 12.14
C PRO A 19 -5.30 -5.20 12.29
N ASP A 20 -5.77 -4.16 13.00
CA ASP A 20 -7.19 -3.85 13.17
C ASP A 20 -7.82 -3.22 11.93
N GLN A 21 -7.01 -2.81 10.94
CA GLN A 21 -7.49 -2.25 9.69
C GLN A 21 -7.71 -3.35 8.66
N SER A 22 -8.88 -3.31 8.03
CA SER A 22 -9.18 -4.14 6.87
C SER A 22 -8.22 -3.80 5.72
N LEU A 23 -7.42 -4.79 5.32
CA LEU A 23 -6.45 -4.64 4.23
C LEU A 23 -7.13 -4.32 2.90
N SER A 24 -8.32 -4.87 2.64
CA SER A 24 -9.09 -4.59 1.42
C SER A 24 -9.55 -3.13 1.39
N THR A 25 -9.95 -2.58 2.53
CA THR A 25 -10.32 -1.17 2.68
C THR A 25 -9.10 -0.26 2.46
N LEU A 26 -7.95 -0.61 3.05
CA LEU A 26 -6.71 0.13 2.87
C LEU A 26 -6.31 0.21 1.39
N ILE A 27 -6.28 -0.93 0.69
CA ILE A 27 -5.93 -0.98 -0.74
C ILE A 27 -6.98 -0.26 -1.59
N GLY A 28 -8.26 -0.41 -1.28
CA GLY A 28 -9.35 0.31 -1.96
C GLY A 28 -9.19 1.83 -1.87
N ASN A 29 -8.86 2.34 -0.68
CA ASN A 29 -8.60 3.75 -0.45
C ASN A 29 -7.37 4.23 -1.21
N LEU A 30 -6.26 3.50 -1.13
CA LEU A 30 -5.03 3.83 -1.86
C LEU A 30 -5.28 3.95 -3.37
N LYS A 31 -5.96 2.96 -3.96
CA LYS A 31 -6.28 2.95 -5.40
C LYS A 31 -7.25 4.08 -5.77
N THR A 32 -8.26 4.34 -4.96
CA THR A 32 -9.26 5.38 -5.26
C THR A 32 -8.67 6.78 -5.17
N VAL A 33 -7.94 7.07 -4.09
CA VAL A 33 -7.33 8.39 -3.86
C VAL A 33 -6.24 8.65 -4.89
N SER A 34 -5.33 7.69 -5.12
CA SER A 34 -4.27 7.87 -6.12
C SER A 34 -4.83 8.04 -7.54
N SER A 35 -5.85 7.27 -7.94
CA SER A 35 -6.52 7.42 -9.23
C SER A 35 -7.08 8.84 -9.41
N ARG A 36 -7.68 9.42 -8.37
CA ARG A 36 -8.18 10.79 -8.40
C ARG A 36 -7.03 11.80 -8.51
N LEU A 37 -6.01 11.69 -7.66
CA LEU A 37 -4.89 12.65 -7.62
C LEU A 37 -4.09 12.65 -8.92
N ILE A 38 -3.76 11.47 -9.46
CA ILE A 38 -3.01 11.34 -10.72
C ILE A 38 -3.76 12.03 -11.88
N ARG A 39 -5.09 11.88 -11.94
CA ARG A 39 -5.89 12.55 -12.97
C ARG A 39 -5.93 14.07 -12.80
N GLN A 40 -5.87 14.56 -11.57
CA GLN A 40 -5.84 15.99 -11.27
C GLN A 40 -4.46 16.60 -11.59
N GLU A 41 -3.38 15.90 -11.25
CA GLU A 41 -2.00 16.39 -11.43
C GLU A 41 -1.50 16.25 -12.88
N PHE A 42 -1.94 15.20 -13.59
CA PHE A 42 -1.48 14.89 -14.94
C PHE A 42 -2.64 14.82 -15.94
N PRO A 43 -3.39 15.92 -16.15
CA PRO A 43 -4.60 15.90 -16.98
C PRO A 43 -4.32 15.52 -18.45
N GLY A 44 -3.16 15.90 -18.99
CA GLY A 44 -2.76 15.52 -20.36
C GLY A 44 -2.47 14.02 -20.50
N LEU A 45 -1.82 13.42 -19.50
CA LEU A 45 -1.56 11.98 -19.46
C LEU A 45 -2.88 11.21 -19.26
N ALA A 46 -3.72 11.72 -18.36
CA ALA A 46 -5.04 11.15 -18.14
C ALA A 46 -5.92 11.24 -19.38
N SER A 47 -5.79 12.33 -20.13
CA SER A 47 -6.48 12.48 -21.40
C SER A 47 -6.04 11.42 -22.41
N LYS A 48 -4.73 11.24 -22.55
CA LYS A 48 -4.13 10.33 -23.54
C LYS A 48 -4.33 8.84 -23.23
N TYR A 49 -4.25 8.45 -21.96
CA TYR A 49 -4.19 7.03 -21.58
C TYR A 49 -5.45 6.52 -20.85
N PHE A 50 -6.26 7.41 -20.26
CA PHE A 50 -7.39 7.02 -19.41
C PHE A 50 -8.75 7.52 -19.90
N TYR A 51 -8.84 8.29 -21.00
CA TYR A 51 -10.04 9.04 -21.44
C TYR A 51 -11.37 8.30 -21.26
N ASP A 52 -11.52 7.16 -21.94
CA ASP A 52 -12.78 6.41 -21.96
C ASP A 52 -12.84 5.36 -20.83
N LYS A 53 -11.75 5.20 -20.07
CA LYS A 53 -11.65 4.20 -19.01
C LYS A 53 -12.08 4.79 -17.67
N PRO A 54 -13.11 4.23 -17.02
CA PRO A 54 -13.60 4.75 -15.75
C PRO A 54 -12.56 4.62 -14.61
N CYS A 55 -11.52 3.78 -14.77
CA CYS A 55 -10.55 3.47 -13.73
C CYS A 55 -9.08 3.57 -14.21
N PHE A 56 -8.22 4.10 -13.33
CA PHE A 56 -6.76 4.08 -13.49
C PHE A 56 -6.20 2.69 -13.13
N TRP A 57 -6.66 2.14 -12.01
CA TRP A 57 -6.27 0.80 -11.56
C TRP A 57 -7.28 -0.27 -11.97
N THR A 58 -6.81 -1.48 -12.23
CA THR A 58 -7.68 -2.67 -12.31
C THR A 58 -8.42 -2.90 -10.98
N GLY A 59 -9.53 -3.63 -10.97
CA GLY A 59 -10.21 -4.01 -9.72
C GLY A 59 -9.33 -4.90 -8.83
N SER A 60 -8.55 -5.78 -9.44
CA SER A 60 -7.67 -6.74 -8.77
C SER A 60 -6.46 -6.10 -8.11
N TYR A 61 -5.92 -6.78 -7.10
CA TYR A 61 -4.66 -6.46 -6.42
C TYR A 61 -4.07 -7.76 -5.88
N PHE A 62 -2.75 -7.79 -5.66
CA PHE A 62 -2.05 -8.90 -5.04
C PHE A 62 -1.55 -8.49 -3.66
N VAL A 63 -1.64 -9.42 -2.70
CA VAL A 63 -1.06 -9.25 -1.36
C VAL A 63 -0.43 -10.56 -0.95
N ALA A 64 0.81 -10.48 -0.50
CA ALA A 64 1.46 -11.53 0.27
C ALA A 64 1.97 -10.94 1.57
N SER A 65 1.88 -11.70 2.66
CA SER A 65 2.64 -11.37 3.86
C SER A 65 4.11 -11.66 3.57
N CYS A 66 4.96 -10.65 3.73
CA CYS A 66 6.39 -10.85 3.83
C CYS A 66 6.68 -11.38 5.25
N GLY A 67 6.40 -12.67 5.47
CA GLY A 67 6.75 -13.35 6.71
C GLY A 67 8.27 -13.38 6.85
N GLY A 68 8.81 -12.41 7.59
CA GLY A 68 10.26 -12.20 7.71
C GLY A 68 10.65 -11.43 8.95
N VAL A 69 9.86 -11.49 10.02
CA VAL A 69 10.38 -11.13 11.34
C VAL A 69 11.33 -12.26 11.73
N THR A 70 12.63 -12.03 11.57
CA THR A 70 13.65 -12.92 12.13
C THR A 70 13.40 -13.10 13.63
N VAL A 71 13.78 -14.25 14.20
CA VAL A 71 13.64 -14.48 15.66
C VAL A 71 14.31 -13.34 16.43
N GLU A 72 15.42 -12.79 15.94
CA GLU A 72 16.06 -11.58 16.46
C GLU A 72 15.17 -10.33 16.49
N GLN A 73 14.38 -10.06 15.45
CA GLN A 73 13.48 -8.90 15.40
C GLN A 73 12.26 -9.09 16.31
N LEU A 74 11.74 -10.32 16.42
CA LEU A 74 10.68 -10.67 17.38
C LEU A 74 11.18 -10.52 18.82
N LYS A 75 12.40 -10.97 19.08
CA LYS A 75 13.06 -10.85 20.38
C LYS A 75 13.30 -9.39 20.75
N LYS A 76 13.80 -8.57 19.81
CA LYS A 76 13.93 -7.11 20.00
C LYS A 76 12.59 -6.42 20.24
N TYR A 77 11.53 -6.81 19.53
CA TYR A 77 10.19 -6.26 19.74
C TYR A 77 9.64 -6.60 21.14
N VAL A 78 9.84 -7.84 21.62
CA VAL A 78 9.44 -8.28 22.96
C VAL A 78 10.30 -7.64 24.06
N GLU A 79 11.60 -7.45 23.83
CA GLU A 79 12.53 -6.78 24.76
C GLU A 79 12.29 -5.26 24.84
N GLN A 80 11.77 -4.64 23.78
CA GLN A 80 11.44 -3.20 23.71
C GLN A 80 10.02 -2.88 24.18
N GLN A 81 9.16 -3.89 24.31
CA GLN A 81 7.88 -3.78 25.02
C GLN A 81 8.19 -3.77 26.52
N ALA A 82 8.59 -2.61 27.02
CA ALA A 82 8.76 -2.38 28.45
C ALA A 82 7.50 -2.85 29.18
N THR A 83 7.72 -3.71 30.18
CA THR A 83 6.75 -4.16 31.18
C THR A 83 5.89 -2.98 31.63
N PRO A 84 4.55 -3.14 31.74
CA PRO A 84 3.72 -2.11 32.35
C PRO A 84 4.25 -1.87 33.78
N GLU A 85 4.66 -0.64 34.09
CA GLU A 85 4.81 -0.25 35.49
C GLU A 85 3.41 -0.21 36.11
N ASN A 86 3.25 -0.90 37.24
CA ASN A 86 2.00 -0.98 38.01
C ASN A 86 1.45 0.40 38.38
#